data_AF-A0A378SG78-F1
#
_entry.id   AF-A0A378SG78-F1
#
_cell.length_a   1.000
_cell.length_b   1.000
_cell.length_c   1.000
_cell.angle_alpha   90.00
_cell.angle_beta   90.00
_cell.angle_gamma   90.00
#
_symmetry.space_group_name_H-M   'P 1'
#
loop_
_entity.id
_entity.type
_entity.pdbx_description
1 polymer ?
#
loop_
_entity_poly.entity_id
_entity_poly.type
_entity_poly.pdbx_seq_one_letter_code
_entity_poly.pdbx_strand_id
1 'polypeptide(L)'
;MYALVFFVPFSAAISVQLKRIEGLHTPLTYAQLGIGCTLPVAFFPALYYFQVAAYRPDRSHEAIQTLNDMGWLPFTGIIYAIFVQNLVIGIAVLTDQRANPVYPRWYGYFCLWTALLYCPASLDVFFQDGPLAWNGLFSWWLSLVAFFAWIVVTVVVTLRAIGSQERDDRLQSRPVGAQVD
;
A
#
# COMPACT_ATOMS: atom_id res chain seq x y z
N MET A 1 0.85 -16.55 -4.34
CA MET A 1 0.15 -16.46 -3.03
C MET A 1 1.09 -16.14 -1.88
N TYR A 2 2.20 -16.85 -1.65
CA TYR A 2 3.12 -16.55 -0.53
C TYR A 2 3.67 -15.11 -0.53
N ALA A 3 4.09 -14.60 -1.69
CA ALA A 3 4.62 -13.24 -1.82
C ALA A 3 3.68 -12.15 -1.26
N LEU A 4 2.38 -12.36 -1.44
CA LEU A 4 1.33 -11.44 -1.02
C LEU A 4 1.26 -11.26 0.50
N VAL A 5 1.56 -12.32 1.26
CA VAL A 5 1.51 -12.30 2.73
C VAL A 5 2.65 -11.43 3.31
N PHE A 6 3.74 -11.22 2.56
CA PHE A 6 4.80 -10.27 2.97
C PHE A 6 4.35 -8.81 2.95
N PHE A 7 3.16 -8.50 2.41
CA PHE A 7 2.57 -7.17 2.56
C PHE A 7 2.19 -6.86 4.03
N VAL A 8 1.98 -7.88 4.86
CA VAL A 8 1.69 -7.74 6.29
C VAL A 8 2.87 -7.15 7.07
N PRO A 9 4.08 -7.76 7.07
CA PRO A 9 5.23 -7.17 7.75
C PRO A 9 5.63 -5.81 7.16
N PHE A 10 5.45 -5.60 5.85
CA PHE A 10 5.63 -4.29 5.23
C PHE A 10 4.67 -3.23 5.81
N SER A 11 3.38 -3.57 5.91
CA SER A 11 2.38 -2.71 6.53
C SER A 11 2.67 -2.44 8.00
N ALA A 12 3.11 -3.45 8.75
CA ALA A 12 3.50 -3.31 10.15
C ALA A 12 4.70 -2.38 10.33
N ALA A 13 5.72 -2.47 9.47
CA ALA A 13 6.87 -1.56 9.50
C ALA A 13 6.45 -0.09 9.31
N ILE A 14 5.50 0.16 8.41
CA ILE A 14 4.90 1.49 8.22
C ILE A 14 4.16 1.91 9.51
N SER A 15 3.33 1.03 10.09
CA SER A 15 2.56 1.32 11.30
C SER A 15 3.44 1.69 12.49
N VAL A 16 4.58 1.01 12.69
CA VAL A 16 5.55 1.36 13.75
C VAL A 16 6.01 2.81 13.63
N GLN A 17 6.25 3.27 12.39
CA GLN A 17 6.68 4.64 12.15
C GLN A 17 5.52 5.65 12.29
N LEU A 18 4.30 5.34 11.83
CA LEU A 18 3.14 6.21 12.08
C LEU A 18 2.81 6.33 13.58
N LYS A 19 2.97 5.25 14.35
CA LYS A 19 2.76 5.26 15.81
C LYS A 19 3.65 6.31 16.49
N ARG A 20 4.88 6.50 16.01
CA ARG A 20 5.78 7.56 16.49
C ARG A 20 5.13 8.93 16.26
N ILE A 21 4.51 9.17 15.12
CA ILE A 21 3.87 10.44 14.79
C ILE A 21 2.65 10.70 15.68
N GLU A 22 1.70 9.76 15.75
CA GLU A 22 0.42 9.96 16.44
C GLU A 22 0.50 9.80 17.98
N GLY A 23 1.46 9.04 18.50
CA GLY A 23 1.70 8.92 19.95
C GLY A 23 0.77 7.93 20.67
N LEU A 24 0.06 8.38 21.71
CA LEU A 24 -0.78 7.49 22.54
C LEU A 24 -2.03 7.02 21.79
N HIS A 25 -2.78 7.97 21.22
CA HIS A 25 -4.00 7.73 20.45
C HIS A 25 -3.67 7.70 18.96
N THR A 26 -3.78 6.53 18.31
CA THR A 26 -3.24 6.31 16.96
C THR A 26 -4.25 5.66 16.01
N PRO A 27 -5.38 6.32 15.75
CA PRO A 27 -6.43 5.79 14.88
C PRO A 27 -5.94 5.60 13.43
N LEU A 28 -5.11 6.50 12.89
CA LEU A 28 -4.63 6.38 11.51
C LEU A 28 -3.65 5.21 11.37
N THR A 29 -2.78 5.01 12.36
CA THR A 29 -1.88 3.86 12.43
C THR A 29 -2.66 2.54 12.38
N TYR A 30 -3.70 2.40 13.20
CA TYR A 30 -4.49 1.17 13.24
C TYR A 30 -5.36 0.98 12.01
N ALA A 31 -5.90 2.06 11.44
CA ALA A 31 -6.60 2.00 10.16
C ALA A 31 -5.67 1.51 9.04
N GLN A 32 -4.47 2.08 8.92
CA GLN A 32 -3.46 1.67 7.93
C GLN A 32 -3.02 0.22 8.13
N LEU A 33 -2.80 -0.21 9.38
CA LEU A 33 -2.43 -1.59 9.70
C LEU A 33 -3.56 -2.56 9.34
N GLY A 34 -4.79 -2.26 9.74
CA GLY A 34 -5.97 -3.07 9.46
C GLY A 34 -6.17 -3.27 7.96
N ILE A 35 -6.09 -2.18 7.19
CA ILE A 35 -6.18 -2.23 5.72
C ILE A 35 -5.02 -3.06 5.13
N GLY A 36 -3.80 -2.87 5.63
CA GLY A 36 -2.63 -3.61 5.18
C GLY A 36 -2.72 -5.12 5.45
N CYS A 37 -3.33 -5.52 6.56
CA CYS A 37 -3.55 -6.91 6.92
C CYS A 37 -4.68 -7.58 6.12
N THR A 38 -5.71 -6.81 5.72
CA THR A 38 -6.82 -7.35 4.92
C THR A 38 -6.53 -7.40 3.43
N LEU A 39 -5.58 -6.59 2.94
CA LEU A 39 -5.23 -6.53 1.52
C LEU A 39 -4.88 -7.92 0.94
N PRO A 40 -4.01 -8.76 1.56
CA PRO A 40 -3.74 -10.10 1.05
C PRO A 40 -4.98 -10.98 0.93
N VAL A 41 -5.92 -10.86 1.89
CA VAL A 41 -7.16 -11.65 1.87
C VAL A 41 -8.06 -11.20 0.72
N ALA A 42 -8.09 -9.89 0.43
CA ALA A 42 -8.88 -9.32 -0.66
C ALA A 42 -8.43 -9.80 -2.05
N PHE A 43 -7.16 -10.17 -2.23
CA PHE A 43 -6.63 -10.74 -3.48
C PHE A 43 -6.98 -12.21 -3.70
N PHE A 44 -7.37 -12.95 -2.65
CA PHE A 44 -7.61 -14.40 -2.79
C PHE A 44 -8.70 -14.76 -3.79
N PRO A 45 -9.88 -14.11 -3.84
CA PRO A 45 -10.90 -14.43 -4.84
C PRO A 45 -10.34 -14.37 -6.27
N ALA A 46 -9.72 -13.25 -6.65
CA ALA A 46 -9.12 -13.06 -7.98
C ALA A 46 -8.10 -14.16 -8.32
N LEU A 47 -7.19 -14.44 -7.39
CA LEU A 47 -6.16 -15.46 -7.58
C LEU A 47 -6.74 -16.88 -7.72
N TYR A 48 -7.79 -17.20 -6.95
CA TYR A 48 -8.48 -18.47 -7.09
C TYR A 48 -9.21 -18.59 -8.44
N TYR A 49 -9.83 -17.54 -8.95
CA TYR A 49 -10.47 -17.58 -10.27
C TYR A 49 -9.44 -17.86 -11.38
N PHE A 50 -8.28 -17.19 -11.36
CA PHE A 50 -7.20 -17.47 -12.30
C PHE A 50 -6.65 -18.89 -12.15
N GLN A 51 -6.47 -19.37 -10.93
CA GLN A 51 -6.00 -20.73 -10.67
C GLN A 51 -7.01 -21.77 -11.15
N VAL A 52 -8.30 -21.56 -10.89
CA VAL A 52 -9.38 -22.42 -11.36
C VAL A 52 -9.38 -22.44 -12.88
N ALA A 53 -9.28 -21.29 -13.55
CA ALA A 53 -9.20 -21.21 -15.02
C ALA A 53 -8.03 -22.04 -15.56
N ALA A 54 -6.84 -21.89 -14.99
CA ALA A 54 -5.64 -22.63 -15.41
C ALA A 54 -5.68 -24.14 -15.09
N TYR A 55 -6.39 -24.56 -14.05
CA TYR A 55 -6.37 -25.94 -13.57
C TYR A 55 -6.95 -26.97 -14.56
N ARG A 56 -7.87 -26.57 -15.45
CA ARG A 56 -8.39 -27.45 -16.51
C ARG A 56 -8.32 -26.74 -17.86
N PRO A 57 -7.47 -27.21 -18.79
CA PRO A 57 -7.31 -26.58 -20.10
C PRO A 57 -8.50 -26.86 -21.04
N ASP A 58 -9.21 -27.98 -20.85
CA ASP A 58 -10.30 -28.41 -21.76
C ASP A 58 -11.65 -27.69 -21.53
N ARG A 59 -11.64 -26.52 -20.89
CA ARG A 59 -12.87 -25.75 -20.68
C ARG A 59 -13.32 -25.06 -21.97
N SER A 60 -14.63 -24.83 -22.07
CA SER A 60 -15.17 -23.97 -23.13
C SER A 60 -14.60 -22.56 -23.03
N HIS A 61 -14.48 -21.88 -24.18
CA HIS A 61 -14.00 -20.51 -24.27
C HIS A 61 -14.82 -19.55 -23.39
N GLU A 62 -16.14 -19.71 -23.35
CA GLU A 62 -17.05 -18.89 -22.54
C GLU A 62 -16.80 -19.06 -21.03
N ALA A 63 -16.51 -20.28 -20.57
CA ALA A 63 -16.17 -20.53 -19.18
C ALA A 63 -14.80 -19.91 -18.80
N ILE A 64 -13.83 -19.95 -19.71
CA ILE A 64 -12.53 -19.29 -19.51
C ILE A 64 -12.70 -17.77 -19.45
N GLN A 65 -13.50 -17.18 -20.36
CA GLN A 65 -13.78 -15.75 -20.36
C GLN A 65 -14.46 -15.31 -19.04
N THR A 66 -15.48 -16.04 -18.61
CA THR A 66 -16.16 -15.77 -17.34
C THR A 66 -15.19 -15.81 -16.16
N LEU A 67 -14.33 -16.83 -16.08
CA LEU A 67 -13.34 -16.94 -15.00
C LEU A 67 -12.24 -15.86 -15.10
N ASN A 68 -11.91 -15.42 -16.31
CA ASN A 68 -10.97 -14.32 -16.54
C ASN A 68 -11.54 -12.99 -16.01
N ASP A 69 -12.79 -12.68 -16.34
CA ASP A 69 -13.49 -11.48 -15.87
C ASP A 69 -13.67 -11.50 -14.35
N MET A 70 -14.04 -12.66 -13.78
CA MET A 70 -14.10 -12.87 -12.33
C MET A 70 -12.73 -12.78 -11.65
N GLY A 71 -11.64 -13.00 -12.37
CA GLY A 71 -10.30 -12.78 -11.87
C GLY A 71 -9.92 -11.31 -11.89
N TRP A 72 -10.08 -10.65 -13.04
CA TRP A 72 -9.59 -9.28 -13.25
C TRP A 72 -10.42 -8.19 -12.59
N LEU A 73 -11.76 -8.25 -12.66
CA LEU A 73 -12.61 -7.18 -12.12
C LEU A 73 -12.50 -7.06 -10.59
N PRO A 74 -12.47 -8.15 -9.81
CA PRO A 74 -12.18 -8.05 -8.38
C PRO A 74 -10.72 -7.63 -8.11
N PHE A 75 -9.77 -8.04 -8.96
CA PHE A 75 -8.36 -7.66 -8.79
C PHE A 75 -8.18 -6.14 -8.90
N THR A 76 -8.76 -5.51 -9.91
CA THR A 76 -8.73 -4.04 -10.07
C THR A 76 -9.56 -3.36 -8.98
N GLY A 77 -10.69 -3.95 -8.59
CA GLY A 77 -11.54 -3.48 -7.50
C GLY A 77 -10.86 -3.41 -6.12
N ILE A 78 -9.72 -4.09 -5.88
CA ILE A 78 -8.98 -3.99 -4.62
C ILE A 78 -8.39 -2.59 -4.39
N ILE A 79 -8.33 -1.78 -5.44
CA ILE A 79 -7.73 -0.45 -5.41
C ILE A 79 -8.35 0.47 -4.34
N TYR A 80 -9.62 0.28 -3.96
CA TYR A 80 -10.27 1.06 -2.90
C TYR A 80 -9.56 0.91 -1.55
N ALA A 81 -9.04 -0.28 -1.23
CA ALA A 81 -8.29 -0.50 0.00
C ALA A 81 -6.97 0.30 -0.01
N ILE A 82 -6.23 0.24 -1.11
CA ILE A 82 -4.94 0.95 -1.28
C ILE A 82 -5.15 2.46 -1.28
N PHE A 83 -6.24 2.94 -1.90
CA PHE A 83 -6.65 4.34 -1.87
C PHE A 83 -6.80 4.85 -0.43
N VAL A 84 -7.60 4.17 0.39
CA VAL A 84 -7.80 4.56 1.79
C VAL A 84 -6.50 4.44 2.58
N GLN A 85 -5.70 3.38 2.34
CA GLN A 85 -4.42 3.20 3.01
C GLN A 85 -3.48 4.39 2.74
N ASN A 86 -3.41 4.85 1.49
CA ASN A 86 -2.58 5.98 1.09
C ASN A 86 -3.09 7.31 1.66
N LEU A 87 -4.41 7.53 1.68
CA LEU A 87 -4.99 8.71 2.35
C LEU A 87 -4.61 8.77 3.83
N VAL A 88 -4.80 7.66 4.54
CA VAL A 88 -4.51 7.56 5.97
C VAL A 88 -3.02 7.80 6.25
N ILE A 89 -2.13 7.20 5.45
CA ILE A 89 -0.68 7.45 5.55
C ILE A 89 -0.38 8.93 5.27
N GLY A 90 -0.90 9.47 4.17
CA GLY A 90 -0.65 10.85 3.75
C GLY A 90 -1.06 11.86 4.82
N ILE A 91 -2.27 11.70 5.37
CA ILE A 91 -2.78 12.55 6.44
C ILE A 91 -1.89 12.44 7.69
N ALA A 92 -1.58 11.23 8.15
CA ALA A 92 -0.74 11.04 9.33
C ALA A 92 0.63 11.70 9.18
N VAL A 93 1.28 11.54 8.03
CA VAL A 93 2.58 12.17 7.73
C VAL A 93 2.48 13.70 7.76
N LEU A 94 1.41 14.28 7.19
CA LEU A 94 1.24 15.73 7.14
C LEU A 94 0.87 16.35 8.51
N THR A 95 0.30 15.55 9.42
CA THR A 95 0.04 15.97 10.81
C THR A 95 1.28 15.96 11.69
N ASP A 96 2.42 15.44 11.24
CA ASP A 96 3.67 15.46 12.00
C ASP A 96 4.15 16.92 12.21
N GLN A 97 4.21 17.35 13.47
CA GLN A 97 4.64 18.69 13.91
C GLN A 97 6.06 18.71 14.49
N ARG A 98 6.79 17.58 14.43
CA ARG A 98 8.16 17.50 14.94
C ARG A 98 9.08 18.41 14.13
N ALA A 99 10.08 18.99 14.81
CA ALA A 99 11.14 19.76 14.14
C ALA A 99 11.91 18.90 13.10
N ASN A 100 12.10 17.62 13.42
CA ASN A 100 12.58 16.59 12.51
C ASN A 100 11.48 15.55 12.30
N PRO A 101 10.68 15.67 11.22
CA PRO A 101 9.59 14.74 10.92
C PRO A 101 10.06 13.29 10.76
N VAL A 102 9.25 12.33 11.20
CA VAL A 102 9.53 10.88 11.06
C VAL A 102 9.61 10.51 9.58
N TYR A 103 8.63 10.96 8.81
CA TYR A 103 8.63 10.90 7.36
C TYR A 103 8.75 12.30 6.79
N PRO A 104 9.47 12.49 5.67
CA PRO A 104 9.56 13.80 5.05
C PRO A 104 8.18 14.25 4.53
N ARG A 105 7.82 15.53 4.68
CA ARG A 105 6.47 16.03 4.34
C ARG A 105 6.06 15.77 2.89
N TRP A 106 6.99 15.76 1.95
CA TRP A 106 6.73 15.45 0.54
C TRP A 106 6.14 14.05 0.36
N TYR A 107 6.52 13.09 1.21
CA TYR A 107 5.99 11.72 1.15
C TYR A 107 4.50 11.70 1.47
N GLY A 108 4.04 12.55 2.40
CA GLY A 108 2.62 12.71 2.68
C GLY A 108 1.84 13.16 1.46
N TYR A 109 2.31 14.19 0.75
CA TYR A 109 1.70 14.63 -0.50
C TYR A 109 1.77 13.58 -1.60
N PHE A 110 2.88 12.85 -1.70
CA PHE A 110 3.03 11.75 -2.65
C PHE A 110 2.00 10.63 -2.42
N CYS A 111 1.72 10.26 -1.17
CA CYS A 111 0.65 9.31 -0.85
C CYS A 111 -0.73 9.84 -1.27
N LEU A 112 -1.02 11.13 -1.04
CA LEU A 112 -2.29 11.72 -1.50
C LEU A 112 -2.40 11.74 -3.03
N TRP A 113 -1.31 12.05 -3.74
CA TRP A 113 -1.28 12.02 -5.21
C TRP A 113 -1.48 10.61 -5.76
N THR A 114 -0.79 9.62 -5.21
CA THR A 114 -0.96 8.22 -5.65
C THR A 114 -2.38 7.73 -5.38
N ALA A 115 -3.00 8.10 -4.25
CA ALA A 115 -4.43 7.85 -4.02
C ALA A 115 -5.31 8.42 -5.14
N LEU A 116 -5.08 9.67 -5.57
CA LEU A 116 -5.84 10.25 -6.68
C LEU A 116 -5.62 9.51 -8.01
N LEU A 117 -4.39 9.05 -8.28
CA LEU A 117 -4.06 8.31 -9.50
C LEU A 117 -4.75 6.94 -9.58
N TYR A 118 -5.20 6.40 -8.44
CA TYR A 118 -5.95 5.15 -8.38
C TYR A 118 -7.43 5.29 -8.73
N CYS A 119 -8.00 6.49 -8.61
CA CYS A 119 -9.44 6.71 -8.84
C CYS A 119 -9.96 6.20 -10.18
N PRO A 120 -9.25 6.35 -11.33
CA PRO A 120 -9.75 5.84 -12.61
C PRO A 120 -10.03 4.34 -12.62
N ALA A 121 -9.27 3.53 -11.87
CA ALA A 121 -9.50 2.09 -11.79
C ALA A 121 -10.86 1.70 -11.20
N SER A 122 -11.52 2.58 -10.44
CA SER A 122 -12.88 2.34 -9.93
C SER A 122 -13.96 2.33 -11.01
N LEU A 123 -13.66 2.86 -12.20
CA LEU A 123 -14.62 3.04 -13.27
C LEU A 123 -14.60 1.88 -14.29
N ASP A 124 -13.65 0.96 -14.17
CA ASP A 124 -13.38 -0.06 -15.19
C ASP A 124 -14.54 -1.03 -15.43
N VAL A 125 -15.33 -1.33 -14.41
CA VAL A 125 -16.55 -2.15 -14.50
C VAL A 125 -17.57 -1.59 -15.49
N PHE A 126 -17.54 -0.29 -15.78
CA PHE A 126 -18.46 0.35 -16.73
C PHE A 126 -17.98 0.32 -18.18
N PHE A 127 -16.73 -0.08 -18.44
CA PHE A 127 -16.11 -0.02 -19.77
C PHE A 127 -15.57 -1.39 -20.18
N GLN A 128 -16.08 -1.91 -21.30
CA GLN A 128 -15.61 -3.17 -21.88
C GLN A 128 -14.33 -2.97 -22.71
N ASP A 129 -14.19 -1.80 -23.33
CA ASP A 129 -13.06 -1.45 -24.19
C ASP A 129 -12.61 0.00 -23.97
N GLY A 130 -11.40 0.31 -24.43
CA GLY A 130 -10.83 1.66 -24.40
C GLY A 130 -9.97 1.95 -23.16
N PRO A 131 -9.58 3.21 -22.94
CA PRO A 131 -8.54 3.55 -21.97
C PRO A 131 -8.98 3.40 -20.50
N LEU A 132 -10.30 3.29 -20.25
CA LEU A 132 -10.89 3.05 -18.94
C LEU A 132 -11.30 1.59 -18.70
N ALA A 133 -11.20 0.69 -19.69
CA ALA A 133 -11.44 -0.74 -19.48
C ALA A 133 -10.42 -1.32 -18.49
N TRP A 134 -10.68 -2.51 -17.93
CA TRP A 134 -9.83 -3.12 -16.89
C TRP A 134 -8.37 -3.30 -17.32
N ASN A 135 -8.10 -3.47 -18.62
CA ASN A 135 -6.77 -3.58 -19.25
C ASN A 135 -6.28 -2.27 -19.90
N GLY A 136 -7.03 -1.17 -19.72
CA GLY A 136 -6.79 0.13 -20.33
C GLY A 136 -5.67 0.93 -19.66
N LEU A 137 -5.26 2.02 -20.32
CA LEU A 137 -4.16 2.87 -19.86
C LEU A 137 -4.38 3.47 -18.46
N PHE A 138 -5.59 3.95 -18.17
CA PHE A 138 -5.87 4.64 -16.91
C PHE A 138 -6.25 3.68 -15.78
N SER A 139 -7.07 2.67 -16.06
CA SER A 139 -7.51 1.74 -15.01
C SER A 139 -6.38 0.79 -14.62
N TRP A 140 -5.66 0.23 -15.60
CA TRP A 140 -4.56 -0.70 -15.35
C TRP A 140 -3.23 0.02 -15.14
N TRP A 141 -2.68 0.59 -16.21
CA TRP A 141 -1.27 0.98 -16.25
C TRP A 141 -0.93 2.14 -15.32
N LEU A 142 -1.78 3.16 -15.28
CA LEU A 142 -1.59 4.30 -14.38
C LEU A 142 -1.59 3.85 -12.91
N SER A 143 -2.61 3.07 -12.52
CA SER A 143 -2.74 2.52 -11.16
C SER A 143 -1.58 1.60 -10.80
N LEU A 144 -1.17 0.73 -11.73
CA LEU A 144 -0.06 -0.19 -11.56
C LEU A 144 1.25 0.56 -11.31
N VAL A 145 1.58 1.52 -12.16
CA VAL A 145 2.80 2.32 -12.04
C VAL A 145 2.78 3.13 -10.75
N ALA A 146 1.64 3.77 -10.42
CA ALA A 146 1.50 4.52 -9.18
C ALA A 146 1.67 3.62 -7.94
N PHE A 147 1.13 2.41 -7.95
CA PHE A 147 1.26 1.44 -6.86
C PHE A 147 2.70 0.97 -6.66
N PHE A 148 3.39 0.59 -7.73
CA PHE A 148 4.79 0.17 -7.63
C PHE A 148 5.72 1.33 -7.25
N ALA A 149 5.49 2.52 -7.81
CA ALA A 149 6.20 3.71 -7.37
C ALA A 149 5.98 3.97 -5.88
N TRP A 150 4.73 3.81 -5.41
CA TRP A 150 4.41 3.94 -3.99
C TRP A 150 5.16 2.93 -3.12
N ILE A 151 5.19 1.65 -3.47
CA ILE A 151 5.96 0.64 -2.72
C ILE A 151 7.42 1.05 -2.62
N VAL A 152 8.08 1.37 -3.75
CA VAL A 152 9.52 1.67 -3.78
C VAL A 152 9.82 2.92 -2.94
N VAL A 153 9.04 3.98 -3.12
CA VAL A 153 9.20 5.21 -2.34
C VAL A 153 9.00 4.94 -0.86
N THR A 154 7.94 4.22 -0.49
CA THR A 154 7.61 3.88 0.90
C THR A 154 8.74 3.09 1.55
N VAL A 155 9.26 2.05 0.89
CA VAL A 155 10.41 1.28 1.39
C VAL A 155 11.59 2.20 1.68
N VAL A 156 11.97 3.08 0.74
CA VAL A 156 13.11 3.98 0.91
C VAL A 156 12.90 4.94 2.08
N VAL A 157 11.73 5.56 2.21
CA VAL A 157 11.48 6.51 3.30
C VAL A 157 11.32 5.83 4.66
N THR A 158 10.75 4.61 4.70
CA THR A 158 10.62 3.82 5.94
C THR A 158 11.98 3.34 6.42
N LEU A 159 12.86 2.88 5.53
CA LEU A 159 14.24 2.53 5.89
C LEU A 159 15.01 3.73 6.44
N ARG A 160 14.82 4.94 5.86
CA ARG A 160 15.40 6.18 6.40
C ARG A 160 14.85 6.53 7.77
N ALA A 161 13.55 6.35 8.00
CA ALA A 161 12.90 6.61 9.29
C ALA A 161 13.35 5.64 10.39
N ILE A 162 13.61 4.37 10.04
CA ILE A 162 14.21 3.38 10.95
C ILE A 162 15.65 3.79 11.27
N GLY A 163 16.45 4.16 10.26
CA GLY A 163 17.82 4.61 10.48
C GLY A 163 17.93 5.88 11.33
N SER A 164 16.97 6.81 11.24
CA SER A 164 16.93 7.97 12.14
C SER A 164 16.56 7.56 13.58
N GLN A 165 15.61 6.64 13.74
CA GLN A 165 15.23 6.08 15.04
C GLN A 165 16.42 5.44 15.76
N GLU A 166 17.17 4.57 15.08
CA GLU A 166 18.33 3.90 15.66
C GLU A 166 19.42 4.89 16.12
N ARG A 167 19.58 6.00 15.40
CA ARG A 167 20.53 7.06 15.78
C ARG A 167 20.09 7.77 17.04
N ASP A 168 18.80 8.13 17.13
CA ASP A 168 18.23 8.80 18.29
C ASP A 168 18.34 7.91 19.55
N ASP A 169 18.02 6.62 19.42
CA ASP A 169 18.10 5.63 20.51
C ASP A 169 19.56 5.43 21.00
N ARG A 170 20.53 5.44 20.09
CA ARG A 170 21.96 5.38 20.43
C ARG A 170 22.46 6.63 21.16
N LEU A 171 21.95 7.81 20.81
CA LEU A 171 22.32 9.05 21.49
C LEU A 171 21.78 9.08 22.91
N GLN A 172 20.56 8.58 23.13
CA GLN A 172 19.93 8.51 24.45
C GLN A 172 20.55 7.47 25.38
N SER A 173 21.15 6.40 24.83
CA SER A 173 21.76 5.32 25.62
C SER A 173 23.22 5.55 26.00
N ARG A 174 23.87 6.64 25.56
CA ARG A 174 25.23 6.99 26.01
C ARG A 174 25.18 7.49 27.47
N PRO A 175 25.96 6.90 28.39
CA PRO A 175 26.00 7.36 29.77
C PRO A 175 26.54 8.80 29.85
N VAL A 176 25.86 9.64 30.64
CA VAL A 176 26.09 11.09 30.78
C VAL A 176 27.49 11.45 31.35
N GLY A 177 28.33 10.48 31.71
CA GLY A 177 29.57 10.69 32.47
C GLY A 177 30.92 10.47 31.75
N ALA A 178 30.97 10.15 30.45
CA ALA A 178 32.26 9.88 29.78
C ALA A 178 32.92 11.12 29.14
N GLN A 179 32.63 12.32 29.66
CA GLN A 179 33.26 13.59 29.26
C GLN A 179 33.79 14.35 30.47
N VAL A 180 34.57 13.70 31.34
CA VAL A 180 35.58 14.36 32.17
C VAL A 180 36.69 13.34 32.36
N ASP A 181 37.79 13.53 31.63
CA ASP A 181 39.19 13.23 32.02
C ASP A 181 40.11 13.75 30.91
#